data_AF-A0A6A0A336-F1
#
_entry.id   AF-A0A6A0A336-F1
#
_cell.length_a   1.000
_cell.length_b   1.000
_cell.length_c   1.000
_cell.angle_alpha   90.00
_cell.angle_beta   90.00
_cell.angle_gamma   90.00
#
_symmetry.space_group_name_H-M   'P 1'
#
loop_
_entity.id
_entity.type
_entity.pdbx_description
1 polymer ?
#
loop_
_entity_poly.entity_id
_entity_poly.type
_entity_poly.pdbx_seq_one_letter_code
_entity_poly.pdbx_strand_id
1 'polypeptide(L)'
;MMRPNVVVGVVGATGAIGGTLIKQLTAASAALIVGVTSSRCQLFNAAGMGPTWREELTAGRGQVLDLAGFAHLVHSAAASGSDKGGQPGCGILVDCSASDSVPDM
;
A
#
# COMPACT_ATOMS: atom_id res chain seq x y z
N MET A 1 -9.33 1.53 21.42
CA MET A 1 -8.82 1.82 20.06
C MET A 1 -9.09 0.60 19.19
N MET A 2 -9.88 0.72 18.13
CA MET A 2 -9.99 -0.34 17.11
C MET A 2 -8.64 -0.48 16.41
N ARG A 3 -8.18 -1.72 16.22
CA ARG A 3 -7.02 -2.03 15.39
C ARG A 3 -7.51 -2.39 13.98
N PRO A 4 -6.79 -1.99 12.92
CA PRO A 4 -7.21 -2.26 11.55
C PRO A 4 -7.21 -3.76 11.26
N ASN A 5 -8.30 -4.25 10.67
CA ASN A 5 -8.48 -5.67 10.33
C ASN A 5 -7.95 -6.03 8.92
N VAL A 6 -7.46 -5.05 8.16
CA VAL A 6 -7.12 -5.18 6.73
C VAL A 6 -5.74 -4.59 6.47
N VAL A 7 -4.94 -5.30 5.68
CA VAL A 7 -3.65 -4.83 5.14
C VAL A 7 -3.86 -4.33 3.72
N VAL A 8 -3.35 -3.15 3.40
CA VAL A 8 -3.55 -2.53 2.07
C VAL A 8 -2.23 -2.10 1.44
N GLY A 9 -2.06 -2.44 0.17
CA GLY A 9 -1.09 -1.82 -0.73
C GLY A 9 -1.80 -0.90 -1.73
N VAL A 10 -1.22 0.27 -2.00
CA VAL A 10 -1.81 1.27 -2.91
C VAL A 10 -0.88 1.54 -4.09
N VAL A 11 -1.36 1.30 -5.30
CA VAL A 11 -0.66 1.65 -6.55
C VAL A 11 -1.09 3.04 -7.01
N GLY A 12 -0.16 3.87 -7.48
CA GLY A 12 -0.47 5.25 -7.86
C GLY A 12 -0.69 6.18 -6.66
N ALA A 13 0.01 5.93 -5.55
CA ALA A 13 -0.14 6.62 -4.28
C ALA A 13 0.15 8.13 -4.33
N THR A 14 0.93 8.60 -5.30
CA THR A 14 1.19 10.04 -5.50
C THR A 14 0.05 10.78 -6.20
N GLY A 15 -0.86 10.06 -6.86
CA GLY A 15 -2.02 10.63 -7.53
C GLY A 15 -3.07 11.15 -6.56
N ALA A 16 -4.00 11.98 -7.05
CA ALA A 16 -5.06 12.55 -6.24
C ALA A 16 -5.94 11.47 -5.57
N ILE A 17 -6.26 10.39 -6.31
CA ILE A 17 -7.07 9.27 -5.82
C ILE A 17 -6.29 8.48 -4.76
N GLY A 18 -5.12 7.93 -5.13
CA GLY A 18 -4.31 7.10 -4.23
C GLY A 18 -3.89 7.85 -2.96
N GLY A 19 -3.45 9.11 -3.09
CA GLY A 19 -3.07 9.94 -1.95
C GLY A 19 -4.24 10.28 -1.02
N THR A 20 -5.44 10.49 -1.58
CA THR A 20 -6.66 10.71 -0.78
C THR A 20 -7.11 9.43 -0.08
N LEU A 21 -7.08 8.30 -0.77
CA LEU A 21 -7.42 6.99 -0.21
C LEU A 21 -6.55 6.67 1.02
N ILE A 22 -5.24 6.82 0.91
CA ILE A 22 -4.30 6.60 2.03
C ILE A 22 -4.65 7.50 3.21
N LYS A 23 -4.89 8.79 2.98
CA LYS A 23 -5.27 9.74 4.04
C LYS A 23 -6.55 9.32 4.76
N GLN A 24 -7.59 8.93 4.00
CA GLN A 24 -8.88 8.52 4.57
C GLN A 24 -8.77 7.21 5.36
N LEU A 25 -8.09 6.20 4.82
CA LEU A 25 -7.89 4.92 5.50
C LEU A 25 -7.08 5.06 6.80
N THR A 26 -6.03 5.90 6.78
CA THR A 26 -5.24 6.20 7.98
C THR A 26 -6.06 6.99 9.01
N ALA A 27 -6.77 8.04 8.58
CA ALA A 27 -7.59 8.85 9.50
C ALA A 27 -8.71 8.04 10.17
N ALA A 28 -9.32 7.11 9.43
CA ALA A 28 -10.35 6.22 9.96
C ALA A 28 -9.79 5.06 10.79
N SER A 29 -8.46 4.87 10.85
CA SER A 29 -7.81 3.67 11.42
C SER A 29 -8.39 2.37 10.85
N ALA A 30 -8.85 2.40 9.61
CA ALA A 30 -9.62 1.31 8.99
C ALA A 30 -8.71 0.22 8.39
N ALA A 31 -7.49 0.60 8.00
CA ALA A 31 -6.53 -0.30 7.36
C ALA A 31 -5.09 0.00 7.79
N LEU A 32 -4.24 -1.04 7.72
CA LEU A 32 -2.80 -0.91 7.82
C LEU A 32 -2.22 -0.79 6.41
N ILE A 33 -1.76 0.40 6.04
CA ILE A 33 -1.08 0.62 4.76
C ILE A 33 0.33 0.08 4.89
N VAL A 34 0.67 -1.00 4.18
CA VAL A 34 2.01 -1.62 4.25
C VAL A 34 2.84 -1.38 3.00
N GLY A 35 2.24 -0.84 1.95
CA GLY A 35 2.97 -0.57 0.72
C GLY A 35 2.31 0.49 -0.12
N VAL A 36 3.14 1.27 -0.82
CA VAL A 36 2.71 2.33 -1.72
C VAL A 36 3.60 2.35 -2.96
N THR A 37 3.03 2.60 -4.12
CA THR A 37 3.80 2.70 -5.37
C THR A 37 3.54 4.02 -6.09
N SER A 38 4.54 4.44 -6.87
CA SER A 38 4.44 5.45 -7.92
C SER A 38 4.95 4.86 -9.24
N SER A 39 4.93 5.64 -10.32
CA SER A 39 5.50 5.23 -11.61
C SER A 39 7.00 4.94 -11.58
N ARG A 40 7.73 5.38 -10.53
CA ARG A 40 9.20 5.29 -10.48
C ARG A 40 9.75 4.40 -9.38
N CYS A 41 8.98 4.16 -8.32
CA CYS A 41 9.47 3.51 -7.12
C CYS A 41 8.32 2.96 -6.28
N GLN A 42 8.66 2.04 -5.39
CA GLN A 42 7.75 1.42 -4.45
C GLN A 42 8.35 1.42 -3.05
N LEU A 43 7.51 1.63 -2.05
CA LEU A 43 7.87 1.48 -0.65
C LEU A 43 7.04 0.34 -0.04
N PHE A 44 7.66 -0.39 0.86
CA PHE A 44 7.02 -1.47 1.60
C PHE A 44 7.53 -1.52 3.03
N ASN A 45 6.61 -1.63 3.99
CA ASN A 45 6.87 -1.86 5.40
C ASN A 45 5.73 -2.67 6.01
N ALA A 46 6.00 -3.92 6.39
CA ALA A 46 5.02 -4.81 7.00
C ALA A 46 4.45 -4.29 8.34
N ALA A 47 5.17 -3.42 9.05
CA ALA A 47 4.69 -2.77 10.26
C ALA A 47 3.76 -1.58 9.99
N GLY A 48 3.58 -1.20 8.73
CA GLY A 48 2.82 -0.03 8.30
C GLY A 48 3.71 1.13 7.85
N MET A 49 3.17 1.96 6.97
CA MET A 49 3.83 3.15 6.44
C MET A 49 3.78 4.30 7.47
N GLY A 50 4.94 4.89 7.75
CA GLY A 50 5.06 6.09 8.58
C GLY A 50 4.59 7.37 7.86
N PRO A 51 4.43 8.50 8.55
CA PRO A 51 3.91 9.74 7.97
C PRO A 51 4.79 10.32 6.84
N THR A 52 6.05 9.92 6.79
CA THR A 52 7.06 10.37 5.82
C THR A 52 7.08 9.58 4.51
N TRP A 53 6.16 8.63 4.33
CA TRP A 53 6.13 7.75 3.15
C TRP A 53 6.10 8.54 1.84
N ARG A 54 5.47 9.72 1.83
CA ARG A 54 5.32 10.53 0.62
C ARG A 54 6.64 11.19 0.23
N GLU A 55 7.36 11.71 1.20
CA GLU A 55 8.71 12.28 1.03
C GLU A 55 9.68 11.19 0.57
N GLU A 56 9.63 10.00 1.18
CA GLU A 56 10.47 8.86 0.80
C GLU A 56 10.20 8.38 -0.63
N LEU A 57 8.92 8.31 -1.01
CA LEU A 57 8.49 7.88 -2.34
C LEU A 57 8.89 8.92 -3.40
N THR A 58 8.66 10.21 -3.12
CA THR A 58 9.03 11.30 -4.04
C THR A 58 10.55 11.48 -4.16
N ALA A 59 11.30 11.23 -3.09
CA ALA A 59 12.76 11.20 -3.10
C ALA A 59 13.35 9.95 -3.78
N GLY A 60 12.52 9.00 -4.23
CA GLY A 60 12.97 7.79 -4.92
C GLY A 60 13.73 6.82 -4.02
N ARG A 61 13.52 6.87 -2.69
CA ARG A 61 14.22 6.01 -1.72
C ARG A 61 13.63 4.59 -1.62
N GLY A 62 12.78 4.22 -2.56
CA GLY A 62 12.11 2.94 -2.62
C GLY A 62 12.84 1.90 -3.47
N GLN A 63 12.30 0.69 -3.47
CA GLN A 63 12.77 -0.39 -4.34
C GLN A 63 12.02 -0.36 -5.67
N VAL A 64 12.67 -0.85 -6.72
CA VAL A 64 12.03 -1.15 -8.00
C VAL A 64 11.62 -2.61 -7.96
N LEU A 65 10.33 -2.86 -7.79
CA LEU A 65 9.72 -4.17 -7.94
C LEU A 65 8.67 -4.07 -9.05
N ASP A 66 8.39 -5.19 -9.70
CA ASP A 66 7.21 -5.28 -10.56
C ASP A 66 5.93 -5.32 -9.69
N LEU A 67 4.78 -5.16 -10.33
CA LEU A 67 3.50 -5.16 -9.62
C LEU A 67 3.22 -6.52 -8.95
N ALA A 68 3.70 -7.63 -9.53
CA ALA A 68 3.55 -8.96 -8.99
C ALA A 68 4.37 -9.17 -7.70
N GLY A 69 5.62 -8.74 -7.68
CA GLY A 69 6.47 -8.76 -6.49
C GLY A 69 5.91 -7.89 -5.37
N PHE A 70 5.40 -6.71 -5.71
CA PHE A 70 4.69 -5.86 -4.76
C PHE A 70 3.44 -6.54 -4.19
N ALA A 71 2.63 -7.13 -5.07
CA ALA A 71 1.43 -7.85 -4.69
C ALA A 71 1.75 -8.98 -3.70
N HIS A 72 2.77 -9.76 -4.01
CA HIS A 72 3.23 -10.84 -3.15
C HIS A 72 3.63 -10.34 -1.76
N LEU A 73 4.35 -9.21 -1.67
CA LEU A 73 4.75 -8.62 -0.40
C LEU A 73 3.55 -8.17 0.45
N VAL A 74 2.55 -7.53 -0.17
CA VAL A 74 1.32 -7.09 0.53
C VAL A 74 0.53 -8.27 1.07
N HIS A 75 0.36 -9.34 0.28
CA HIS A 75 -0.30 -10.57 0.75
C HIS A 75 0.52 -11.28 1.82
N SER A 76 1.85 -11.31 1.69
CA SER A 76 2.75 -11.88 2.70
C SER A 76 2.68 -11.11 4.02
N ALA A 77 2.57 -9.77 3.99
CA ALA A 77 2.36 -8.96 5.20
C ALA A 77 1.04 -9.31 5.89
N ALA A 78 -0.02 -9.55 5.12
CA ALA A 78 -1.29 -10.01 5.67
C ALA A 78 -1.16 -11.40 6.34
N ALA A 79 -0.42 -12.32 5.72
CA ALA A 79 -0.17 -13.66 6.28
C ALA A 79 0.76 -13.64 7.51
N SER A 80 1.76 -12.74 7.53
CA SER A 80 2.74 -12.60 8.61
C SER A 80 2.21 -11.83 9.82
N GLY A 81 0.93 -11.43 9.84
CA GLY A 81 0.26 -10.88 11.02
C GLY A 81 0.15 -11.84 12.21
N SER A 82 0.85 -12.98 12.18
CA SER A 82 1.01 -13.91 13.30
C SER A 82 2.26 -13.57 14.09
N ASP A 83 2.10 -12.83 15.19
CA ASP A 83 2.36 -13.40 16.52
C ASP A 83 2.07 -12.37 17.63
N LYS A 84 1.25 -12.81 18.60
CA LYS A 84 0.78 -12.13 19.82
C LYS A 84 -0.43 -11.18 19.67
N GLY A 85 -1.56 -11.76 19.26
CA GLY A 85 -2.90 -11.28 19.63
C GLY A 85 -3.62 -10.48 18.55
N GLY A 86 -4.44 -11.19 17.76
CA GLY A 86 -5.45 -10.63 16.84
C GLY A 86 -4.89 -10.27 15.45
N GLN A 87 -4.98 -11.21 14.50
CA GLN A 87 -4.45 -11.08 13.15
C GLN A 87 -5.21 -10.04 12.30
N PRO A 88 -4.53 -9.18 11.51
CA PRO A 88 -5.14 -8.55 10.34
C PRO A 88 -5.40 -9.63 9.27
N GLY A 89 -6.64 -9.75 8.80
CA GLY A 89 -7.17 -10.97 8.18
C GLY A 89 -7.14 -11.03 6.64
N CYS A 90 -6.70 -10.00 5.93
CA CYS A 90 -6.62 -10.04 4.46
C CYS A 90 -5.69 -8.96 3.89
N GLY A 91 -5.05 -9.27 2.77
CA GLY A 91 -4.28 -8.32 1.97
C GLY A 91 -5.12 -7.83 0.79
N ILE A 92 -5.21 -6.51 0.61
CA ILE A 92 -5.89 -5.87 -0.52
C ILE A 92 -4.86 -5.03 -1.28
N LEU A 93 -4.89 -5.13 -2.61
CA LEU A 93 -4.19 -4.21 -3.49
C LEU A 93 -5.22 -3.30 -4.16
N VAL A 94 -5.04 -2.00 -4.01
CA VAL A 94 -5.89 -1.01 -4.65
C VAL A 94 -5.06 -0.31 -5.72
N ASP A 95 -5.49 -0.47 -6.97
CA ASP A 95 -4.89 0.26 -8.08
C ASP A 95 -5.58 1.61 -8.26
N CYS A 96 -4.84 2.68 -8.01
CA CYS A 96 -5.25 4.06 -8.26
C CYS A 96 -4.38 4.73 -9.33
N SER A 97 -3.57 3.95 -10.07
CA SER A 97 -2.86 4.47 -11.22
C SER A 97 -3.86 4.87 -12.32
N ALA A 98 -3.44 5.79 -13.19
CA ALA A 98 -4.21 6.04 -14.40
C ALA A 98 -4.31 4.71 -15.14
N SER A 99 -5.53 4.28 -15.48
CA SER A 99 -5.70 3.14 -16.37
C SER A 99 -4.86 3.43 -17.60
N ASP A 100 -3.84 2.61 -17.87
CA ASP A 100 -3.33 2.51 -19.22
C ASP A 100 -4.57 2.26 -20.06
N SER A 101 -4.93 3.27 -20.87
CA SER A 101 -5.95 3.12 -21.90
C SER A 101 -5.59 1.85 -22.63
N VAL A 102 -6.40 0.80 -22.45
CA VAL A 102 -6.33 -0.41 -23.25
C VAL A 102 -6.24 0.09 -24.69
N PRO A 103 -5.15 -0.14 -25.43
CA PRO A 103 -5.13 0.23 -26.83
C PRO A 103 -6.29 -0.55 -27.45
N ASP A 104 -7.27 0.18 -28.01
CA ASP A 104 -8.33 -0.42 -28.81
C ASP A 104 -7.67 -1.38 -29.80
N MET A 105 -7.93 -2.67 -29.63
CA MET A 105 -7.61 -3.69 -30.64
C MET A 105 -8.67 -3.68 -31.72
#